data_AF-A0A962A5U0-F1
#
_entry.id   AF-A0A962A5U0-F1
#
_cell.length_a   1.000
_cell.length_b   1.000
_cell.length_c   1.000
_cell.angle_alpha   90.00
_cell.angle_beta   90.00
_cell.angle_gamma   90.00
#
_symmetry.space_group_name_H-M   'P 1'
#
loop_
_entity.id
_entity.type
_entity.pdbx_description
1 polymer ?
#
loop_
_entity_poly.entity_id
_entity_poly.type
_entity_poly.pdbx_seq_one_letter_code
_entity_poly.pdbx_strand_id
1 'polypeptide(L)'
;MTTDYIQHEDAAKQPKFFGIRIKKDKPPLKRRVPLELTRNNPFVDGTQDMFDVLAQHSWGDINVHKKTANILQKAGQTISEAEEKLSRQNKRIKMLERLNPTDELTGLYNRAGFELVFKRELARTKRHQEHAGILVLIDIESYDSLKAKEGRDAAEAGLKLVAKILADEIREMDVAARLSEHEFVLLFTNTAADKVVDRVQKLALRINNLSFIWKKQEVNISASLGLRSYGPQDNLSGLFKSEGKAGKTP
;
A
#
# COMPACT_ATOMS: atom_id res chain seq x y z
N MET A 1 54.57 -17.39 -27.00
CA MET A 1 55.68 -16.56 -27.51
C MET A 1 55.11 -15.89 -28.76
N THR A 2 54.82 -14.59 -28.80
CA THR A 2 55.58 -13.45 -28.29
C THR A 2 54.61 -12.28 -28.10
N THR A 3 54.81 -11.51 -27.03
CA THR A 3 54.13 -10.25 -26.71
C THR A 3 54.79 -9.13 -27.51
N ASP A 4 54.03 -8.18 -28.06
CA ASP A 4 54.55 -6.84 -28.32
C ASP A 4 53.56 -5.77 -27.87
N TYR A 5 54.09 -4.91 -27.01
CA TYR A 5 53.48 -3.72 -26.41
C TYR A 5 53.87 -2.51 -27.26
N ILE A 6 52.91 -1.65 -27.61
CA ILE A 6 53.17 -0.24 -27.88
C ILE A 6 52.17 0.58 -27.06
N GLN A 7 52.68 1.28 -26.05
CA GLN A 7 52.03 2.42 -25.44
C GLN A 7 52.31 3.67 -26.29
N HIS A 8 51.28 4.45 -26.59
CA HIS A 8 51.32 5.89 -26.34
C HIS A 8 49.88 6.42 -26.18
N GLU A 9 49.73 7.19 -25.11
CA GLU A 9 48.60 8.04 -24.74
C GLU A 9 48.26 9.03 -25.85
N ASP A 10 46.97 9.20 -26.19
CA ASP A 10 46.22 10.39 -25.76
C ASP A 10 44.83 10.48 -26.42
N ALA A 11 43.88 10.88 -25.58
CA ALA A 11 42.66 11.65 -25.85
C ALA A 11 41.67 11.22 -26.96
N ALA A 12 40.58 10.61 -26.47
CA ALA A 12 39.18 10.96 -26.77
C ALA A 12 38.54 10.56 -28.12
N LYS A 13 37.30 10.06 -27.96
CA LYS A 13 36.17 9.96 -28.91
C LYS A 13 36.02 8.67 -29.74
N GLN A 14 35.10 7.83 -29.24
CA GLN A 14 34.03 7.05 -29.89
C GLN A 14 34.32 6.22 -31.17
N PRO A 15 33.75 5.00 -31.28
CA PRO A 15 34.03 4.07 -32.38
C PRO A 15 33.41 4.48 -33.72
N LYS A 16 34.21 4.30 -34.78
CA LYS A 16 33.83 4.37 -36.19
C LYS A 16 32.99 3.15 -36.57
N PHE A 17 31.76 3.34 -37.05
CA PHE A 17 31.02 2.30 -37.76
C PHE A 17 31.55 2.16 -39.19
N PHE A 18 32.07 0.97 -39.52
CA PHE A 18 32.34 0.57 -40.91
C PHE A 18 31.07 -0.02 -41.52
N GLY A 19 30.57 0.60 -42.58
CA GLY A 19 29.46 0.07 -43.37
C GLY A 19 29.93 -0.98 -44.37
N ILE A 20 29.11 -2.01 -44.60
CA ILE A 20 29.16 -2.82 -45.82
C ILE A 20 27.80 -2.67 -46.53
N ARG A 21 27.86 -2.20 -47.77
CA ARG A 21 26.73 -2.00 -48.67
C ARG A 21 26.68 -3.15 -49.66
N ILE A 22 25.62 -3.96 -49.64
CA ILE A 22 25.31 -4.90 -50.71
C ILE A 22 24.17 -4.29 -51.55
N LYS A 23 24.42 -4.10 -52.84
CA LYS A 23 23.37 -3.84 -53.84
C LYS A 23 22.94 -5.18 -54.43
N LYS A 24 21.64 -5.38 -54.67
CA LYS A 24 21.13 -5.77 -56.00
C LYS A 24 19.59 -5.68 -56.11
N ASP A 25 19.19 -4.96 -57.15
CA ASP A 25 18.09 -5.14 -58.10
C ASP A 25 16.60 -5.02 -57.67
N LYS A 26 15.85 -4.21 -58.45
CA LYS A 26 14.38 -3.98 -58.44
C LYS A 26 13.67 -4.93 -59.45
N PRO A 27 12.32 -4.94 -59.57
CA PRO A 27 11.24 -5.32 -58.64
C PRO A 27 10.35 -6.45 -59.26
N PRO A 28 9.28 -6.96 -58.60
CA PRO A 28 7.95 -6.71 -59.17
C PRO A 28 6.80 -6.54 -58.14
N LEU A 29 5.61 -6.25 -58.67
CA LEU A 29 4.43 -5.62 -58.06
C LEU A 29 3.62 -6.45 -57.03
N LYS A 30 3.09 -5.70 -56.05
CA LYS A 30 1.82 -5.82 -55.28
C LYS A 30 1.30 -7.23 -54.91
N ARG A 31 1.41 -7.56 -53.62
CA ARG A 31 0.36 -8.30 -52.86
C ARG A 31 -0.13 -7.42 -51.71
N ARG A 32 -1.45 -7.30 -51.55
CA ARG A 32 -2.07 -6.69 -50.37
C ARG A 32 -1.77 -7.59 -49.16
N VAL A 33 -1.10 -7.05 -48.16
CA VAL A 33 -0.92 -7.70 -46.86
C VAL A 33 -2.06 -7.22 -45.96
N PRO A 34 -2.81 -8.10 -45.27
CA PRO A 34 -3.79 -7.66 -44.29
C PRO A 34 -3.07 -6.89 -43.16
N LEU A 35 -3.66 -5.78 -42.70
CA LEU A 35 -3.15 -5.04 -41.54
C LEU A 35 -3.22 -5.96 -40.31
N GLU A 36 -2.07 -6.42 -39.83
CA GLU A 36 -1.97 -6.90 -38.45
C GLU A 36 -1.97 -5.69 -37.51
N LEU A 37 -3.02 -5.57 -36.71
CA LEU A 37 -3.07 -4.67 -35.57
C LEU A 37 -2.21 -5.25 -34.44
N THR A 38 -0.89 -5.16 -34.57
CA THR A 38 0.01 -5.46 -33.45
C THR A 38 -0.01 -4.29 -32.46
N ARG A 39 -0.48 -4.57 -31.24
CA ARG A 39 -0.66 -3.70 -30.07
C ARG A 39 0.58 -2.98 -29.53
N ASN A 40 1.71 -2.91 -30.24
CA ASN A 40 2.98 -2.41 -29.71
C ASN A 40 3.59 -1.32 -30.59
N ASN A 41 2.89 -0.21 -30.80
CA ASN A 41 3.56 1.05 -31.05
C ASN A 41 2.93 2.12 -30.14
N PRO A 42 3.68 2.67 -29.16
CA PRO A 42 3.19 3.79 -28.38
C PRO A 42 2.95 4.94 -29.35
N PHE A 43 1.69 5.37 -29.45
CA PHE A 43 1.42 6.73 -29.88
C PHE A 43 2.18 7.66 -28.90
N VAL A 44 2.77 8.72 -29.44
CA VAL A 44 3.43 9.83 -28.74
C VAL A 44 4.94 9.64 -28.49
N ASP A 45 5.76 9.93 -29.50
CA ASP A 45 6.83 10.91 -29.28
C ASP A 45 6.24 12.28 -29.65
N GLY A 46 6.29 13.22 -28.72
CA GLY A 46 5.57 14.49 -28.79
C GLY A 46 6.14 15.51 -29.79
N THR A 47 6.62 15.09 -30.96
CA THR A 47 7.16 16.00 -31.98
C THR A 47 6.38 16.05 -33.29
N GLN A 48 5.33 15.24 -33.44
CA GLN A 48 4.31 15.44 -34.47
C GLN A 48 2.94 15.39 -33.82
N ASP A 49 2.34 16.58 -33.67
CA ASP A 49 0.99 16.68 -33.16
C ASP A 49 0.06 15.97 -34.16
N MET A 50 -0.87 15.16 -33.66
CA MET A 50 -1.77 14.39 -34.51
C MET A 50 -2.60 15.30 -35.45
N PHE A 51 -2.70 16.59 -35.10
CA PHE A 51 -3.28 17.66 -35.89
C PHE A 51 -2.45 18.04 -37.14
N ASP A 52 -1.12 17.91 -37.13
CA ASP A 52 -0.24 18.25 -38.26
C ASP A 52 -0.37 17.23 -39.40
N VAL A 53 -0.48 15.95 -39.05
CA VAL A 53 -0.70 14.85 -40.03
C VAL A 53 -2.09 14.94 -40.67
N LEU A 54 -3.08 15.39 -39.89
CA LEU A 54 -4.46 15.60 -40.35
C LEU A 54 -4.59 16.87 -41.22
N ALA A 55 -3.77 17.90 -40.98
CA ALA A 55 -3.77 19.14 -41.77
C ALA A 55 -3.14 18.98 -43.17
N GLN A 56 -2.21 18.04 -43.35
CA GLN A 56 -1.52 17.83 -44.63
C GLN A 56 -2.35 17.07 -45.68
N HIS A 57 -3.44 16.43 -45.27
CA HIS A 57 -4.39 15.85 -46.22
C HIS A 57 -5.59 16.79 -46.35
N SER A 58 -5.72 17.43 -47.52
CA SER A 58 -6.92 18.19 -47.87
C SER A 58 -8.12 17.24 -47.93
N TRP A 59 -8.96 17.24 -46.89
CA TRP A 59 -10.20 16.49 -46.85
C TRP A 59 -11.38 17.45 -46.93
N GLY A 60 -12.19 17.30 -47.97
CA GLY A 60 -13.45 18.01 -48.17
C GLY A 60 -14.56 17.70 -47.17
N ASP A 61 -14.26 17.40 -45.90
CA ASP A 61 -15.25 17.10 -44.88
C ASP A 61 -14.92 17.73 -43.52
N ILE A 62 -15.28 19.01 -43.40
CA ILE A 62 -15.42 19.74 -42.12
C ILE A 62 -16.27 18.94 -41.10
N ASN A 63 -17.10 18.01 -41.58
CA ASN A 63 -17.97 17.16 -40.75
C ASN A 63 -17.22 16.07 -39.95
N VAL A 64 -16.10 15.53 -40.44
CA VAL A 64 -15.35 14.47 -39.73
C VAL A 64 -14.67 15.03 -38.48
N HIS A 65 -14.04 16.20 -38.59
CA HIS A 65 -13.39 16.89 -37.47
C HIS A 65 -14.39 17.28 -36.36
N LYS A 66 -15.57 17.76 -36.74
CA LYS A 66 -16.65 18.05 -35.78
C LYS A 66 -17.14 16.79 -35.06
N LYS A 67 -17.24 15.67 -35.78
CA LYS A 67 -17.70 14.41 -35.20
C LYS A 67 -16.69 13.82 -34.22
N THR A 68 -15.40 13.85 -34.53
CA THR A 68 -14.32 13.41 -33.63
C THR A 68 -14.21 14.30 -32.40
N ALA A 69 -14.29 15.63 -32.57
CA ALA A 69 -14.30 16.57 -31.45
C ALA A 69 -15.50 16.34 -30.51
N ASN A 70 -16.70 16.10 -31.05
CA ASN A 70 -17.88 15.76 -30.25
C ASN A 70 -17.72 14.44 -29.48
N ILE A 71 -17.08 13.43 -30.06
CA ILE A 71 -16.84 12.14 -29.38
C ILE A 71 -15.86 12.34 -28.21
N LEU A 72 -14.76 13.08 -28.42
CA LEU A 72 -13.78 13.37 -27.37
C LEU A 72 -14.39 14.23 -26.25
N GLN A 73 -15.19 15.24 -26.61
CA GLN A 73 -15.90 16.06 -25.64
C GLN A 73 -16.87 15.22 -24.81
N LYS A 74 -17.65 14.35 -25.46
CA LYS A 74 -18.60 13.46 -24.78
C LYS A 74 -17.89 12.42 -23.91
N ALA A 75 -16.74 11.91 -24.35
CA ALA A 75 -15.91 11.01 -23.56
C ALA A 75 -15.34 11.72 -22.33
N GLY A 76 -14.80 12.93 -22.48
CA GLY A 76 -14.31 13.74 -21.35
C GLY A 76 -15.41 14.08 -20.36
N GLN A 77 -16.62 14.38 -20.85
CA GLN A 77 -17.78 14.62 -20.01
C GLN A 77 -18.22 13.37 -19.23
N THR A 78 -18.21 12.20 -19.90
CA THR A 78 -18.52 10.91 -19.26
C THR A 78 -17.47 10.54 -18.20
N ILE A 79 -16.19 10.82 -18.45
CA ILE A 79 -15.10 10.59 -17.49
C ILE A 79 -15.29 11.48 -16.27
N SER A 80 -15.56 12.78 -16.46
CA SER A 80 -15.81 13.72 -15.36
C SER A 80 -17.02 13.28 -14.50
N GLU A 81 -18.12 12.87 -15.15
CA GLU A 81 -19.30 12.33 -14.45
C GLU A 81 -18.98 11.05 -13.67
N ALA A 82 -18.15 10.16 -14.22
CA ALA A 82 -17.71 8.95 -13.56
C ALA A 82 -16.80 9.24 -12.36
N GLU A 83 -15.87 10.20 -12.48
CA GLU A 83 -14.99 10.65 -11.39
C GLU A 83 -15.79 11.27 -10.24
N GLU A 84 -16.77 12.12 -10.54
CA GLU A 84 -17.67 12.66 -9.54
C GLU A 84 -18.46 11.57 -8.83
N LYS A 85 -18.97 10.59 -9.58
CA LYS A 85 -19.72 9.46 -9.03
C LYS A 85 -18.84 8.60 -8.12
N LEU A 86 -17.62 8.28 -8.53
CA LEU A 86 -16.63 7.57 -7.72
C LEU A 86 -16.31 8.34 -6.45
N SER A 87 -16.09 9.66 -6.54
CA SER A 87 -15.86 10.52 -5.39
C SER A 87 -17.02 10.48 -4.39
N ARG A 88 -18.28 10.55 -4.88
CA ARG A 88 -19.48 10.42 -4.04
C ARG A 88 -19.59 9.04 -3.38
N GLN A 89 -19.34 7.98 -4.12
CA GLN A 89 -19.36 6.60 -3.61
C GLN A 89 -18.28 6.39 -2.54
N ASN A 90 -17.05 6.84 -2.78
CA ASN A 90 -15.95 6.75 -1.81
C ASN A 90 -16.25 7.53 -0.53
N LYS A 91 -16.87 8.71 -0.62
CA LYS A 91 -17.33 9.45 0.57
C LYS A 91 -18.37 8.66 1.36
N ARG A 92 -19.30 8.00 0.68
CA ARG A 92 -20.34 7.18 1.32
C ARG A 92 -19.78 5.92 1.95
N ILE A 93 -18.85 5.23 1.28
CA ILE A 93 -18.12 4.08 1.84
C ILE A 93 -17.39 4.50 3.11
N LYS A 94 -16.61 5.59 3.09
CA LYS A 94 -15.94 6.12 4.28
C LYS A 94 -16.91 6.47 5.42
N MET A 95 -18.10 6.96 5.09
CA MET A 95 -19.13 7.24 6.08
C MET A 95 -19.67 5.95 6.71
N LEU A 96 -19.91 4.92 5.89
CA LEU A 96 -20.38 3.60 6.35
C LEU A 96 -19.30 2.84 7.13
N GLU A 97 -18.03 2.92 6.71
CA GLU A 97 -16.88 2.37 7.44
C GLU A 97 -16.74 3.00 8.82
N ARG A 98 -17.05 4.30 8.97
CA ARG A 98 -17.13 4.94 10.29
C ARG A 98 -18.26 4.40 11.17
N LEU A 99 -19.32 3.85 10.57
CA LEU A 99 -20.43 3.23 11.29
C LEU A 99 -20.15 1.78 11.64
N ASN A 100 -19.22 1.12 10.95
CA ASN A 100 -18.76 -0.22 11.30
C ASN A 100 -17.49 -0.10 12.16
N PRO A 101 -17.57 -0.26 13.50
CA PRO A 101 -16.41 -0.07 14.36
C PRO A 101 -15.44 -1.26 14.34
N THR A 102 -15.75 -2.34 13.61
CA THR A 102 -14.99 -3.59 13.61
C THR A 102 -14.23 -3.82 12.31
N ASP A 103 -13.07 -4.48 12.40
CA ASP A 103 -12.27 -4.97 11.28
C ASP A 103 -12.82 -6.32 10.80
N GLU A 104 -13.15 -6.42 9.51
CA GLU A 104 -13.82 -7.61 8.95
C GLU A 104 -12.93 -8.86 8.99
N LEU A 105 -11.60 -8.69 8.91
CA LEU A 105 -10.68 -9.83 8.90
C LEU A 105 -10.53 -10.45 10.28
N THR A 106 -10.38 -9.60 11.29
CA THR A 106 -9.95 -10.01 12.64
C THR A 106 -11.08 -10.00 13.67
N GLY A 107 -12.19 -9.31 13.39
CA GLY A 107 -13.30 -9.12 14.33
C GLY A 107 -13.00 -8.15 15.48
N LEU A 108 -11.77 -7.63 15.57
CA LEU A 108 -11.39 -6.61 16.54
C LEU A 108 -11.96 -5.25 16.15
N TYR A 109 -11.84 -4.25 17.03
CA TYR A 109 -12.12 -2.88 16.61
C TYR A 109 -11.19 -2.48 15.46
N ASN A 110 -11.70 -1.77 14.47
CA ASN A 110 -10.85 -1.10 13.50
C ASN A 110 -10.35 0.24 14.08
N ARG A 111 -9.47 0.93 13.33
CA ARG A 111 -8.95 2.24 13.73
C ARG A 111 -10.06 3.24 14.11
N ALA A 112 -11.11 3.36 13.31
CA ALA A 112 -12.19 4.31 13.60
C ALA A 112 -12.95 3.95 14.88
N GLY A 113 -13.21 2.65 15.11
CA GLY A 113 -13.80 2.15 16.34
C GLY A 113 -12.92 2.42 17.56
N PHE A 114 -11.63 2.14 17.46
CA PHE A 114 -10.65 2.44 18.50
C PHE A 114 -10.62 3.93 18.85
N GLU A 115 -10.55 4.82 17.86
CA GLU A 115 -10.52 6.27 18.09
C GLU A 115 -11.75 6.75 18.86
N LEU A 116 -12.93 6.19 18.56
CA LEU A 116 -14.18 6.49 19.26
C LEU A 116 -14.12 6.02 20.73
N VAL A 117 -13.68 4.79 20.97
CA VAL A 117 -13.60 4.24 22.33
C VAL A 117 -12.54 4.96 23.16
N PHE A 118 -11.36 5.20 22.60
CA PHE A 118 -10.29 5.91 23.28
C PHE A 118 -10.69 7.35 23.66
N LYS A 119 -11.43 8.05 22.78
CA LYS A 119 -11.96 9.38 23.10
C LYS A 119 -12.93 9.34 24.30
N ARG A 120 -13.76 8.30 24.40
CA ARG A 120 -14.67 8.11 25.56
C ARG A 120 -13.86 7.82 26.82
N GLU A 121 -12.83 7.00 26.71
CA GLU A 121 -11.96 6.66 27.83
C GLU A 121 -11.19 7.88 28.36
N LEU A 122 -10.65 8.72 27.48
CA LEU A 122 -10.05 10.00 27.89
C LEU A 122 -11.06 10.95 28.58
N ALA A 123 -12.31 10.97 28.13
CA ALA A 123 -13.34 11.76 28.79
C ALA A 123 -13.68 11.21 30.19
N ARG A 124 -13.64 9.88 30.37
CA ARG A 124 -13.81 9.20 31.65
C ARG A 124 -12.67 9.57 32.61
N THR A 125 -11.42 9.41 32.20
CA THR A 125 -10.25 9.71 33.05
C THR A 125 -10.18 11.20 33.44
N LYS A 126 -10.53 12.12 32.53
CA LYS A 126 -10.65 13.56 32.83
C LYS A 126 -11.66 13.86 33.93
N ARG A 127 -12.82 13.18 33.91
CA ARG A 127 -13.91 13.45 34.84
C ARG A 127 -13.62 12.94 36.24
N HIS A 128 -13.05 11.74 36.35
CA HIS A 128 -12.91 11.05 37.63
C HIS A 128 -11.54 11.25 38.30
N GLN A 129 -10.59 11.96 37.67
CA GLN A 129 -9.18 12.07 38.11
C GLN A 129 -8.54 10.71 38.44
N GLU A 130 -9.04 9.65 37.80
CA GLU A 130 -8.63 8.27 38.02
C GLU A 130 -7.30 7.97 37.33
N HIS A 131 -6.70 6.85 37.72
CA HIS A 131 -5.44 6.39 37.19
C HIS A 131 -5.50 6.20 35.66
N ALA A 132 -4.52 6.82 35.01
CA ALA A 132 -4.09 6.57 33.64
C ALA A 132 -4.06 5.06 33.34
N GLY A 133 -4.41 4.70 32.11
CA GLY A 133 -4.29 3.32 31.62
C GLY A 133 -3.01 3.11 30.80
N ILE A 134 -2.89 1.94 30.19
CA ILE A 134 -1.76 1.57 29.35
C ILE A 134 -2.24 1.30 27.92
N LEU A 135 -1.53 1.86 26.95
CA LEU A 135 -1.59 1.47 25.56
C LEU A 135 -0.45 0.51 25.25
N VAL A 136 -0.74 -0.52 24.46
CA VAL A 136 0.27 -1.42 23.91
C VAL A 136 0.14 -1.43 22.41
N LEU A 137 1.19 -0.99 21.72
CA LEU A 137 1.26 -1.01 20.26
C LEU A 137 2.01 -2.26 19.84
N ILE A 138 1.46 -2.95 18.84
CA ILE A 138 1.92 -4.28 18.43
C ILE A 138 2.11 -4.22 16.92
N ASP A 139 3.32 -4.49 16.46
CA ASP A 139 3.63 -4.53 15.03
C ASP A 139 4.09 -5.93 14.62
N ILE A 140 3.40 -6.54 13.64
CA ILE A 140 3.77 -7.86 13.13
C ILE A 140 5.00 -7.75 12.24
N GLU A 141 6.08 -8.37 12.68
CA GLU A 141 7.35 -8.34 11.97
C GLU A 141 7.28 -9.18 10.68
N SER A 142 8.02 -8.76 9.67
CA SER A 142 8.17 -9.50 8.40
C SER A 142 6.84 -9.84 7.67
N TYR A 143 5.75 -9.12 7.96
CA TYR A 143 4.45 -9.35 7.34
C TYR A 143 4.51 -9.32 5.80
N ASP A 144 5.19 -8.32 5.24
CA ASP A 144 5.36 -8.21 3.78
C ASP A 144 6.15 -9.37 3.19
N SER A 145 7.17 -9.87 3.91
CA SER A 145 7.94 -11.05 3.48
C SER A 145 7.09 -12.32 3.51
N LEU A 146 6.26 -12.50 4.55
CA LEU A 146 5.32 -13.62 4.62
C LEU A 146 4.31 -13.57 3.48
N LYS A 147 3.71 -12.40 3.23
CA LYS A 147 2.76 -12.16 2.14
C LYS A 147 3.37 -12.45 0.77
N ALA A 148 4.63 -12.05 0.56
CA ALA A 148 5.35 -12.30 -0.68
C ALA A 148 5.70 -13.80 -0.87
N LYS A 149 6.05 -14.50 0.22
CA LYS A 149 6.49 -15.90 0.17
C LYS A 149 5.34 -16.90 0.10
N GLU A 150 4.35 -16.77 0.98
CA GLU A 150 3.30 -17.77 1.18
C GLU A 150 1.94 -17.35 0.62
N GLY A 151 1.82 -16.06 0.25
CA GLY A 151 0.63 -15.43 -0.31
C GLY A 151 -0.21 -14.68 0.72
N ARG A 152 -1.15 -13.89 0.21
CA ARG A 152 -2.06 -13.06 1.02
C ARG A 152 -2.84 -13.88 2.05
N ASP A 153 -3.40 -15.01 1.64
CA ASP A 153 -4.25 -15.83 2.50
C ASP A 153 -3.49 -16.39 3.72
N ALA A 154 -2.19 -16.71 3.56
CA ALA A 154 -1.34 -17.18 4.64
C ALA A 154 -1.10 -16.07 5.68
N ALA A 155 -0.78 -14.88 5.18
CA ALA A 155 -0.55 -13.71 6.00
C ALA A 155 -1.83 -13.31 6.77
N GLU A 156 -2.98 -13.33 6.09
CA GLU A 156 -4.29 -13.09 6.70
C GLU A 156 -4.66 -14.14 7.76
N ALA A 157 -4.29 -15.42 7.55
CA ALA A 157 -4.47 -16.47 8.56
C ALA A 157 -3.62 -16.20 9.82
N GLY A 158 -2.36 -15.79 9.65
CA GLY A 158 -1.50 -15.37 10.76
C GLY A 158 -2.10 -14.22 11.56
N LEU A 159 -2.61 -13.18 10.87
CA LEU A 159 -3.26 -12.05 11.51
C LEU A 159 -4.51 -12.44 12.31
N LYS A 160 -5.32 -13.38 11.81
CA LYS A 160 -6.48 -13.92 12.54
C LYS A 160 -6.07 -14.64 13.82
N LEU A 161 -4.97 -15.38 13.79
CA LEU A 161 -4.46 -16.08 14.98
C LEU A 161 -3.94 -15.08 16.03
N VAL A 162 -3.20 -14.05 15.61
CA VAL A 162 -2.79 -12.97 16.51
C VAL A 162 -4.01 -12.29 17.11
N ALA A 163 -4.97 -11.89 16.27
CA ALA A 163 -6.18 -11.22 16.74
C ALA A 163 -6.94 -12.03 17.78
N LYS A 164 -7.04 -13.36 17.59
CA LYS A 164 -7.63 -14.26 18.57
C LYS A 164 -6.87 -14.27 19.89
N ILE A 165 -5.53 -14.35 19.84
CA ILE A 165 -4.69 -14.28 21.05
C ILE A 165 -4.92 -12.96 21.79
N LEU A 166 -4.99 -11.84 21.06
CA LEU A 166 -5.24 -10.52 21.65
C LEU A 166 -6.63 -10.44 22.29
N ALA A 167 -7.66 -10.95 21.63
CA ALA A 167 -9.02 -10.97 22.15
C ALA A 167 -9.13 -11.83 23.43
N ASP A 168 -8.43 -12.96 23.48
CA ASP A 168 -8.43 -13.88 24.63
C ASP A 168 -7.64 -13.31 25.84
N GLU A 169 -6.74 -12.34 25.64
CA GLU A 169 -5.87 -11.79 26.68
C GLU A 169 -6.48 -10.56 27.39
N ILE A 170 -7.48 -9.93 26.80
CA ILE A 170 -8.10 -8.71 27.31
C ILE A 170 -9.34 -8.98 28.16
N ARG A 171 -9.63 -8.09 29.11
CA ARG A 171 -10.89 -8.09 29.87
C ARG A 171 -11.99 -7.41 29.06
N GLU A 172 -13.24 -7.57 29.48
CA GLU A 172 -14.41 -6.91 28.86
C GLU A 172 -14.29 -5.38 28.80
N MET A 173 -13.61 -4.77 29.77
CA MET A 173 -13.37 -3.32 29.85
C MET A 173 -12.13 -2.85 29.08
N ASP A 174 -11.30 -3.78 28.60
CA ASP A 174 -10.12 -3.50 27.80
C ASP A 174 -10.49 -3.58 26.32
N VAL A 175 -9.67 -3.00 25.44
CA VAL A 175 -9.98 -2.92 24.02
C VAL A 175 -8.81 -3.44 23.20
N ALA A 176 -9.09 -4.31 22.24
CA ALA A 176 -8.15 -4.72 21.20
C ALA A 176 -8.63 -4.17 19.85
N ALA A 177 -7.71 -3.59 19.08
CA ALA A 177 -8.02 -3.03 17.78
C ALA A 177 -6.90 -3.26 16.78
N ARG A 178 -7.25 -3.28 15.49
CA ARG A 178 -6.33 -3.28 14.36
C ARG A 178 -6.24 -1.88 13.76
N LEU A 179 -5.02 -1.34 13.70
CA LEU A 179 -4.76 0.04 13.27
C LEU A 179 -4.39 0.16 11.79
N SER A 180 -3.72 -0.86 11.25
CA SER A 180 -3.25 -0.92 9.87
C SER A 180 -3.21 -2.38 9.36
N GLU A 181 -2.51 -2.65 8.25
CA GLU A 181 -2.43 -4.01 7.70
C GLU A 181 -1.73 -5.00 8.65
N HIS A 182 -0.76 -4.54 9.44
CA HIS A 182 0.05 -5.40 10.32
C HIS A 182 0.21 -4.84 11.74
N GLU A 183 -0.42 -3.70 12.07
CA GLU A 183 -0.36 -3.12 13.41
C GLU A 183 -1.66 -3.30 14.19
N PHE A 184 -1.51 -3.63 15.46
CA PHE A 184 -2.58 -3.74 16.46
C PHE A 184 -2.31 -2.83 17.65
N VAL A 185 -3.36 -2.59 18.43
CA VAL A 185 -3.28 -1.87 19.70
C VAL A 185 -4.15 -2.54 20.75
N LEU A 186 -3.63 -2.60 21.97
CA LEU A 186 -4.39 -2.88 23.18
C LEU A 186 -4.53 -1.61 24.01
N LEU A 187 -5.71 -1.42 24.61
CA LEU A 187 -6.01 -0.38 25.57
C LEU A 187 -6.44 -1.04 26.88
N PHE A 188 -5.57 -0.98 27.87
CA PHE A 188 -5.85 -1.40 29.23
C PHE A 188 -6.40 -0.22 30.03
N THR A 189 -7.65 -0.34 30.48
CA THR A 189 -8.31 0.74 31.23
C THR A 189 -8.04 0.60 32.73
N ASN A 190 -7.93 1.73 33.44
CA ASN A 190 -7.72 1.78 34.89
C ASN A 190 -6.62 0.83 35.42
N THR A 191 -5.51 0.72 34.70
CA THR A 191 -4.43 -0.21 35.04
C THR A 191 -3.09 0.51 35.06
N ALA A 192 -2.36 0.37 36.16
CA ALA A 192 -1.02 0.91 36.32
C ALA A 192 0.03 0.08 35.55
N ALA A 193 1.12 0.72 35.15
CA ALA A 193 2.13 0.12 34.27
C ALA A 193 2.74 -1.17 34.87
N ASP A 194 3.09 -1.14 36.16
CA ASP A 194 3.67 -2.25 36.92
C ASP A 194 2.81 -3.53 36.84
N LYS A 195 1.48 -3.39 36.81
CA LYS A 195 0.54 -4.51 36.69
C LYS A 195 0.38 -5.06 35.28
N VAL A 196 0.83 -4.32 34.27
CA VAL A 196 0.67 -4.66 32.84
C VAL A 196 1.93 -5.26 32.26
N VAL A 197 3.13 -4.86 32.74
CA VAL A 197 4.40 -5.32 32.17
C VAL A 197 4.47 -6.85 32.08
N ASP A 198 4.21 -7.57 33.17
CA ASP A 198 4.27 -9.03 33.19
C ASP A 198 3.25 -9.68 32.23
N ARG A 199 2.07 -9.08 32.09
CA ARG A 199 1.03 -9.58 31.16
C ARG A 199 1.46 -9.38 29.72
N VAL A 200 1.99 -8.19 29.39
CA VAL A 200 2.44 -7.87 28.04
C VAL A 200 3.67 -8.67 27.66
N GLN A 201 4.58 -8.95 28.60
CA GLN A 201 5.71 -9.85 28.36
C GLN A 201 5.25 -11.28 28.04
N LYS A 202 4.29 -11.82 28.80
CA LYS A 202 3.70 -13.13 28.51
C LYS A 202 3.00 -13.15 27.16
N LEU A 203 2.27 -12.09 26.83
CA LEU A 203 1.62 -11.92 25.54
C LEU A 203 2.65 -11.88 24.39
N ALA A 204 3.72 -11.11 24.54
CA ALA A 204 4.80 -11.03 23.57
C ALA A 204 5.45 -12.40 23.33
N LEU A 205 5.73 -13.16 24.40
CA LEU A 205 6.24 -14.53 24.29
C LEU A 205 5.25 -15.45 23.58
N ARG A 206 3.96 -15.34 23.88
CA ARG A 206 2.91 -16.16 23.25
C ARG A 206 2.78 -15.87 21.75
N ILE A 207 2.85 -14.59 21.35
CA ILE A 207 2.81 -14.21 19.93
C ILE A 207 4.09 -14.64 19.22
N ASN A 208 5.28 -14.43 19.81
CA ASN A 208 6.56 -14.77 19.17
C ASN A 208 6.83 -16.29 19.09
N ASN A 209 6.12 -17.10 19.88
CA ASN A 209 6.14 -18.56 19.77
C ASN A 209 4.98 -19.11 18.92
N LEU A 210 4.21 -18.24 18.26
CA LEU A 210 3.09 -18.66 17.43
C LEU A 210 3.61 -19.21 16.10
N SER A 211 3.30 -20.48 15.85
CA SER A 211 3.45 -21.11 14.54
C SER A 211 2.16 -21.78 14.08
N PHE A 212 1.99 -21.91 12.76
CA PHE A 212 0.88 -22.63 12.17
C PHE A 212 1.30 -23.33 10.88
N ILE A 213 0.58 -24.39 10.53
CA ILE A 213 0.84 -25.15 9.30
C ILE A 213 0.08 -24.51 8.13
N TRP A 214 0.80 -24.11 7.09
CA TRP A 214 0.26 -23.61 5.83
C TRP A 214 0.87 -24.37 4.66
N LYS A 215 0.03 -24.98 3.81
CA LYS A 215 0.50 -25.80 2.66
C LYS A 215 1.60 -26.82 3.02
N LYS A 216 1.47 -27.47 4.19
CA LYS A 216 2.42 -28.44 4.77
C LYS A 216 3.77 -27.84 5.23
N GLN A 217 3.91 -26.52 5.26
CA GLN A 217 5.07 -25.84 5.84
C GLN A 217 4.66 -25.17 7.14
N GLU A 218 5.58 -25.13 8.10
CA GLU A 218 5.41 -24.36 9.32
C GLU A 218 5.74 -22.89 9.04
N VAL A 219 4.80 -22.01 9.42
CA VAL A 219 4.92 -20.56 9.32
C VAL A 219 4.96 -19.99 10.73
N ASN A 220 6.00 -19.22 11.03
CA ASN A 220 6.16 -18.53 12.30
C ASN A 220 5.70 -17.08 12.17
N ILE A 221 5.13 -16.55 13.25
CA ILE A 221 4.78 -15.14 13.39
C ILE A 221 5.60 -14.56 14.54
N SER A 222 6.20 -13.39 14.32
CA SER A 222 6.83 -12.60 15.37
C SER A 222 6.23 -11.20 15.40
N ALA A 223 6.31 -10.55 16.55
CA ALA A 223 5.79 -9.21 16.76
C ALA A 223 6.62 -8.43 17.78
N SER A 224 6.75 -7.14 17.50
CA SER A 224 7.31 -6.17 18.45
C SER A 224 6.18 -5.48 19.22
N LEU A 225 6.39 -5.23 20.51
CA LEU A 225 5.39 -4.64 21.39
C LEU A 225 5.97 -3.42 22.13
N GLY A 226 5.36 -2.25 21.93
CA GLY A 226 5.66 -1.01 22.64
C GLY A 226 4.59 -0.70 23.69
N LEU A 227 4.99 -0.24 24.89
CA LEU A 227 4.05 0.13 25.95
C LEU A 227 4.13 1.63 26.24
N ARG A 228 2.97 2.25 26.45
CA ARG A 228 2.89 3.66 26.83
C ARG A 228 1.71 3.94 27.75
N SER A 229 1.96 4.62 28.87
CA SER A 229 0.89 5.15 29.71
C SER A 229 0.17 6.32 29.03
N TYR A 230 -1.15 6.39 29.18
CA TYR A 230 -1.95 7.53 28.70
C TYR A 230 -2.74 8.16 29.84
N GLY A 231 -2.79 9.49 29.87
CA GLY A 231 -3.49 10.27 30.87
C GLY A 231 -4.53 11.23 30.29
N PRO A 232 -5.19 12.02 31.16
CA PRO A 232 -6.27 12.92 30.75
C PRO A 232 -5.83 14.01 29.76
N GLN A 233 -4.55 14.39 29.72
CA GLN A 233 -4.07 15.42 28.80
C GLN A 233 -3.60 14.87 27.44
N ASP A 234 -3.57 13.54 27.28
CA ASP A 234 -3.12 12.93 26.04
C ASP A 234 -4.18 13.00 24.93
N ASN A 235 -3.69 12.88 23.69
CA ASN A 235 -4.52 12.75 22.51
C ASN A 235 -3.91 11.71 21.57
N LEU A 236 -4.75 11.05 20.77
CA LEU A 236 -4.34 9.99 19.84
C LEU A 236 -3.20 10.43 18.92
N SER A 237 -3.30 11.63 18.36
CA SER A 237 -2.30 12.16 17.42
C SER A 237 -0.91 12.29 18.03
N GLY A 238 -0.79 12.65 19.31
CA GLY A 238 0.48 12.75 20.04
C GLY A 238 0.96 11.40 20.59
N LEU A 239 0.04 10.45 20.78
CA LEU A 239 0.36 9.09 21.21
C LEU A 239 1.03 8.29 20.08
N PHE A 240 0.49 8.36 18.85
CA PHE A 240 1.04 7.65 17.70
C PHE A 240 2.26 8.32 17.05
N LYS A 241 2.42 9.65 17.15
CA LYS A 241 3.56 10.36 16.54
C LYS A 241 4.90 10.14 17.23
N SER A 242 4.91 9.72 18.50
CA SER A 242 6.16 9.48 19.23
C SER A 242 6.82 8.15 18.88
N GLU A 243 6.07 7.18 18.36
CA GLU A 243 6.62 5.85 18.03
C GLU A 243 7.38 5.82 16.71
N GLY A 244 7.11 6.75 15.79
CA GLY A 244 7.94 6.97 14.59
C GLY A 244 9.37 7.45 14.88
N LYS A 245 9.76 7.63 16.15
CA LYS A 245 11.12 7.99 16.59
C LYS A 245 11.74 7.00 17.59
N ALA A 246 11.06 5.93 17.98
CA ALA A 246 11.58 4.92 18.92
C ALA A 246 12.08 3.64 18.22
N GLY A 247 12.47 3.75 16.95
CA GLY A 247 13.08 2.66 16.19
C GLY A 247 14.60 2.63 16.34
N LYS A 248 15.11 1.47 16.76
CA LYS A 248 16.51 1.02 16.81
C LYS A 248 17.29 1.42 18.07
N THR A 249 17.22 0.55 19.07
CA THR A 249 18.37 0.30 19.94
C THR A 249 19.01 -1.01 19.45
N PRO A 250 20.35 -1.08 19.28
CA PRO A 250 21.06 -2.23 18.70
C PRO A 250 20.96 -3.51 19.53
#